data_AF-A0A0T6B0C7-F1
#
_entry.id   AF-A0A0T6B0C7-F1
#
_cell.length_a   1.000
_cell.length_b   1.000
_cell.length_c   1.000
_cell.angle_alpha   90.00
_cell.angle_beta   90.00
_cell.angle_gamma   90.00
#
_symmetry.space_group_name_H-M   'P 1'
#
loop_
_entity.id
_entity.type
_entity.pdbx_description
1 polymer ?
#
loop_
_entity_poly.entity_id
_entity_poly.type
_entity_poly.pdbx_seq_one_letter_code
_entity_poly.pdbx_strand_id
1 'polypeptide(L)'
;MLPLTRALQRLSLAEIQTTPRFLASVRTKKWVETPEIGQGISYRRIVHFPEEYTVKPLEITNLGGRDPATGRLVVKGIGGGIKHKFHWVDWKREGPIEGPPKVERVVKILKDGCRTAFLALVAHEDKLKYILATENMKPGDLIRTSCHIPRIP
;
A
#
# COMPACT_ATOMS: atom_id res chain seq x y z
N MET A 1 -1.55 78.55 16.13
CA MET A 1 -0.31 77.84 15.73
C MET A 1 0.09 76.89 16.85
N LEU A 2 -0.22 75.60 16.71
CA LEU A 2 0.11 74.57 17.70
C LEU A 2 1.57 74.13 17.50
N PRO A 3 2.40 74.06 18.56
CA PRO A 3 3.82 73.77 18.41
C PRO A 3 4.03 72.30 18.06
N LEU A 4 4.96 72.07 17.13
CA LEU A 4 5.41 70.78 16.57
C LEU A 4 5.97 69.78 17.59
N THR A 5 5.95 70.09 18.89
CA THR A 5 6.62 69.35 19.95
C THR A 5 5.88 68.10 20.43
N ARG A 6 4.64 67.87 19.98
CA ARG A 6 3.83 66.70 20.40
C ARG A 6 3.90 65.50 19.45
N ALA A 7 4.52 65.64 18.28
CA ALA A 7 4.65 64.55 17.30
C ALA A 7 5.86 63.64 17.56
N LEU A 8 6.87 64.11 18.30
CA LEU A 8 8.15 63.41 18.48
C LEU A 8 8.19 62.46 19.70
N GLN A 9 7.15 62.41 20.53
CA GLN A 9 7.08 61.47 21.68
C GLN A 9 6.37 60.15 21.36
N ARG A 10 5.85 59.97 20.15
CA ARG A 10 5.18 58.72 19.72
C ARG A 10 6.07 57.80 18.89
N LEU A 11 7.34 58.16 18.73
CA LEU A 11 8.40 57.31 18.20
C LEU A 11 9.28 56.87 19.37
N SER A 12 8.66 56.31 20.42
CA SER A 12 9.38 55.40 21.28
C SER A 12 9.85 54.26 20.40
N LEU A 13 11.16 54.20 20.19
CA LEU A 13 11.86 53.10 19.56
C LEU A 13 11.31 51.79 20.14
N ALA A 14 10.39 51.16 19.41
CA ALA A 14 10.15 49.75 19.59
C ALA A 14 11.44 49.12 19.11
N GLU A 15 12.34 48.85 20.05
CA GLU A 15 13.51 48.02 19.81
C GLU A 15 12.99 46.71 19.23
N ILE A 16 13.07 46.59 17.91
CA ILE A 16 12.89 45.31 17.24
C ILE A 16 14.10 44.50 17.69
N GLN A 17 13.91 43.74 18.76
CA GLN A 17 14.85 42.73 19.20
C GLN A 17 14.97 41.70 18.09
N THR A 18 15.79 42.01 17.09
CA THR A 18 16.29 41.11 16.06
C THR A 18 17.31 40.18 16.72
N THR A 19 16.86 39.44 17.73
CA THR A 19 17.61 38.26 18.16
C THR A 19 17.61 37.33 16.96
N PRO A 20 18.79 36.93 16.43
CA PRO A 20 18.81 35.89 15.43
C PRO A 20 18.25 34.65 16.12
N ARG A 21 17.02 34.26 15.78
CA ARG A 21 16.50 32.96 16.18
C ARG A 21 17.40 31.95 15.50
N PHE A 22 18.38 31.45 16.24
CA PHE A 22 19.08 30.22 15.88
C PHE A 22 18.01 29.13 15.88
N LEU A 23 17.38 28.92 14.72
CA LEU A 23 16.66 27.70 14.43
C LEU A 23 17.73 26.62 14.32
N ALA A 24 18.20 26.14 15.46
CA ALA A 24 18.92 24.88 15.49
C ALA A 24 17.98 23.89 14.80
N SER A 25 18.44 23.35 13.67
CA SER A 25 17.78 22.21 13.05
C SER A 25 17.87 21.08 14.06
N VAL A 26 16.88 20.99 14.94
CA VAL A 26 16.74 19.87 15.85
C VAL A 26 16.30 18.73 14.95
N ARG A 27 17.29 18.08 14.33
CA ARG A 27 17.12 16.83 13.59
C ARG A 27 16.88 15.72 14.62
N THR A 28 15.82 15.85 15.41
CA THR A 28 15.35 14.78 16.28
C THR A 28 14.90 13.63 15.38
N LYS A 29 15.30 12.41 15.75
CA LYS A 29 14.69 11.21 15.21
C LYS A 29 13.21 11.25 15.60
N LYS A 30 12.37 11.69 14.68
CA LYS A 30 10.92 11.63 14.85
C LYS A 30 10.50 10.21 14.54
N TRP A 31 9.98 9.53 15.54
CA TRP A 31 9.36 8.21 15.37
C TRP A 31 8.18 8.35 14.41
N VAL A 32 8.16 7.49 13.40
CA VAL A 32 7.08 7.40 12.41
C VAL A 32 6.35 6.11 12.72
N GLU A 33 5.02 6.18 12.81
CA GLU A 33 4.18 5.01 13.04
C GLU A 33 4.24 4.09 11.81
N THR A 34 4.23 2.79 12.06
CA THR A 34 4.25 1.80 10.97
C THR A 34 2.83 1.68 10.41
N PRO A 35 2.64 1.72 9.07
CA PRO A 35 1.32 1.57 8.49
C PRO A 35 0.73 0.20 8.83
N GLU A 36 -0.60 0.14 8.95
CA GLU A 36 -1.31 -1.09 9.23
C GLU A 36 -1.13 -2.13 8.12
N ILE A 37 -1.01 -3.38 8.53
CA ILE A 37 -0.84 -4.51 7.61
C ILE A 37 -2.19 -4.81 6.96
N GLY A 38 -2.23 -4.92 5.64
CA GLY A 38 -3.39 -5.41 4.89
C GLY A 38 -4.18 -4.37 4.10
N GLN A 39 -4.04 -3.07 4.39
CA GLN A 39 -4.68 -2.00 3.63
C GLN A 39 -3.97 -1.68 2.29
N GLY A 40 -2.88 -2.40 1.98
CA GLY A 40 -1.98 -2.18 0.82
C GLY A 40 -1.31 -0.81 0.78
N ILE A 41 -1.25 -0.13 1.92
CA ILE A 41 -0.39 1.02 2.17
C ILE A 41 0.96 0.48 2.67
N SER A 42 2.03 0.77 1.94
CA SER A 42 3.39 0.35 2.30
C SER A 42 4.40 1.44 1.94
N TYR A 43 5.58 1.46 2.57
CA TYR A 43 6.64 2.43 2.23
C TYR A 43 7.16 2.32 0.79
N ARG A 44 6.97 1.16 0.13
CA ARG A 44 7.34 0.98 -1.27
C ARG A 44 6.30 1.60 -2.20
N ARG A 45 5.02 1.30 -1.94
CA ARG A 45 3.91 1.65 -2.82
C ARG A 45 2.57 1.67 -2.10
N ILE A 46 1.65 2.47 -2.61
CA ILE A 46 0.22 2.46 -2.26
C ILE A 46 -0.53 1.79 -3.40
N VAL A 47 -1.38 0.83 -3.07
CA VAL A 47 -2.30 0.19 -4.02
C VAL A 47 -3.68 0.84 -3.86
N HIS A 48 -4.27 1.28 -4.97
CA HIS A 48 -5.62 1.86 -4.96
C HIS A 48 -6.64 0.74 -5.15
N PHE A 49 -7.23 0.28 -4.05
CA PHE A 49 -8.27 -0.75 -4.10
C PHE A 49 -9.64 -0.12 -4.38
N PRO A 50 -10.40 -0.65 -5.34
CA PRO A 50 -11.83 -0.36 -5.45
C PRO A 50 -12.62 -1.02 -4.31
N GLU A 51 -13.87 -0.60 -4.14
CA GLU A 51 -14.78 -1.16 -3.12
C GLU A 51 -15.04 -2.65 -3.33
N GLU A 52 -15.18 -3.07 -4.58
CA GLU A 52 -15.43 -4.46 -4.96
C GLU A 52 -14.20 -5.14 -5.55
N TYR A 53 -14.07 -6.44 -5.31
CA TYR A 53 -12.99 -7.23 -5.89
C TYR A 53 -13.02 -7.21 -7.42
N THR A 54 -11.86 -6.94 -8.03
CA THR A 54 -11.72 -6.92 -9.48
C THR A 54 -10.48 -7.64 -9.96
N VAL A 55 -10.61 -8.31 -11.11
CA VAL A 55 -9.50 -8.94 -11.84
C VAL A 55 -8.74 -7.91 -12.69
N LYS A 56 -9.28 -6.70 -12.85
CA LYS A 56 -8.60 -5.65 -13.62
C LYS A 56 -7.31 -5.25 -12.88
N PRO A 57 -6.19 -5.07 -13.61
CA PRO A 57 -4.95 -4.59 -12.99
C PRO A 57 -5.16 -3.22 -12.34
N LEU A 58 -4.84 -3.13 -11.04
CA LEU A 58 -5.01 -1.94 -10.23
C LEU A 58 -3.84 -0.97 -10.39
N GLU A 59 -4.15 0.31 -10.19
CA GLU A 59 -3.17 1.38 -10.21
C GLU A 59 -2.37 1.43 -8.90
N ILE A 60 -1.10 1.82 -9.03
CA ILE A 60 -0.16 1.90 -7.92
C ILE A 60 0.51 3.27 -7.94
N THR A 61 0.62 3.87 -6.75
CA THR A 61 1.51 5.01 -6.53
C THR A 61 2.79 4.54 -5.84
N ASN A 62 3.95 4.73 -6.49
CA ASN A 62 5.25 4.42 -5.89
C ASN A 62 5.68 5.53 -4.92
N LEU A 63 6.08 5.17 -3.70
CA LEU A 63 6.46 6.13 -2.66
C LEU A 63 7.98 6.29 -2.49
N GLY A 64 8.77 5.33 -2.98
CA GLY A 64 10.24 5.42 -2.91
C GLY A 64 10.79 5.37 -1.47
N GLY A 65 10.19 4.54 -0.61
CA GLY A 65 10.64 4.38 0.78
C GLY A 65 10.18 5.50 1.73
N ARG A 66 9.28 6.37 1.26
CA ARG A 66 8.73 7.47 2.04
C ARG A 66 7.45 7.05 2.76
N ASP A 67 7.23 7.69 3.89
CA ASP A 67 5.99 7.56 4.64
C ASP A 67 4.83 8.27 3.90
N PRO A 68 3.68 7.61 3.69
CA PRO A 68 2.53 8.20 3.00
C PRO A 68 1.97 9.44 3.68
N ALA A 69 1.95 9.49 5.02
CA ALA A 69 1.35 10.61 5.76
C ALA A 69 2.33 11.79 5.91
N THR A 70 3.57 11.51 6.31
CA THR A 70 4.55 12.55 6.63
C THR A 70 5.53 12.90 5.50
N GLY A 71 5.63 12.06 4.46
CA GLY A 71 6.55 12.23 3.32
C GLY A 71 8.04 12.05 3.66
N ARG A 72 8.37 11.70 4.91
CA ARG A 72 9.73 11.46 5.36
C ARG A 72 10.26 10.16 4.78
N LEU A 73 11.56 10.11 4.50
CA LEU A 73 12.24 8.89 4.11
C LEU A 73 12.39 7.97 5.33
N VAL A 74 11.69 6.83 5.32
CA VAL A 74 11.75 5.81 6.38
C VAL A 74 12.68 4.68 5.96
N VAL A 75 12.49 4.17 4.74
CA VAL A 75 13.25 3.04 4.19
C VAL A 75 14.18 3.53 3.09
N LYS A 76 15.48 3.24 3.23
CA LYS A 76 16.49 3.57 2.22
C LYS A 76 16.57 2.45 1.15
N GLY A 77 17.07 2.78 -0.04
CA GLY A 77 17.29 1.80 -1.12
C GLY A 77 16.05 1.45 -1.95
N ILE A 78 14.94 2.18 -1.77
CA ILE A 78 13.73 2.04 -2.59
C ILE A 78 13.54 3.32 -3.39
N GLY A 79 13.49 3.23 -4.72
CA GLY A 79 13.25 4.38 -5.57
C GLY A 79 13.33 4.02 -7.06
N GLY A 80 12.59 4.76 -7.89
CA GLY A 80 12.55 4.56 -9.33
C GLY A 80 11.97 3.20 -9.75
N GLY A 81 12.42 2.70 -10.90
CA GLY A 81 12.00 1.42 -11.48
C GLY A 81 10.86 1.54 -12.51
N ILE A 82 10.51 0.39 -13.09
CA ILE A 82 9.43 0.27 -14.08
C ILE A 82 8.07 0.47 -13.38
N LYS A 83 7.14 1.12 -14.07
CA LYS A 83 5.75 1.24 -13.58
C LYS A 83 5.08 -0.14 -13.62
N HIS A 84 4.71 -0.65 -12.47
CA HIS A 84 3.99 -1.92 -12.33
C HIS A 84 2.52 -1.67 -12.04
N LYS A 85 1.66 -2.57 -12.53
CA LYS A 85 0.25 -2.67 -12.11
C LYS A 85 0.10 -3.77 -11.07
N PHE A 86 -0.85 -3.62 -10.16
CA PHE A 86 -1.08 -4.59 -9.09
C PHE A 86 -2.20 -5.54 -9.49
N HIS A 87 -1.99 -6.83 -9.28
CA HIS A 87 -3.05 -7.83 -9.37
C HIS A 87 -3.53 -8.14 -7.95
N TRP A 88 -4.83 -7.93 -7.71
CA TRP A 88 -5.47 -8.21 -6.43
C TRP A 88 -5.57 -9.74 -6.25
N VAL A 89 -4.74 -10.27 -5.36
CA VAL A 89 -4.72 -11.71 -5.05
C VAL A 89 -5.69 -11.99 -3.92
N ASP A 90 -6.50 -13.02 -4.09
CA ASP A 90 -7.30 -13.60 -3.02
C ASP A 90 -6.43 -14.58 -2.23
N TRP A 91 -6.17 -14.22 -0.98
CA TRP A 91 -5.32 -14.99 -0.08
C TRP A 91 -6.06 -16.13 0.61
N LYS A 92 -7.39 -16.04 0.73
CA LYS A 92 -8.18 -17.01 1.47
C LYS A 92 -8.81 -18.00 0.51
N ARG A 93 -8.35 -19.25 0.57
CA ARG A 93 -8.96 -20.36 -0.17
C ARG A 93 -10.05 -21.00 0.68
N GLU A 94 -11.21 -20.36 0.71
CA GLU A 94 -12.37 -20.88 1.45
C GLU A 94 -13.09 -21.93 0.60
N GLY A 95 -13.19 -23.14 1.14
CA GLY A 95 -14.00 -24.23 0.62
C GLY A 95 -15.26 -24.47 1.47
N PRO A 96 -16.26 -25.19 0.94
CA PRO A 96 -17.44 -25.58 1.69
C PRO A 96 -17.06 -26.48 2.89
N ILE A 97 -17.75 -26.28 4.02
CA ILE A 97 -17.59 -27.08 5.25
C ILE A 97 -18.32 -28.41 5.10
N GLU A 98 -19.52 -28.36 4.56
CA GLU A 98 -20.38 -29.52 4.30
C GLU A 98 -20.63 -29.60 2.78
N GLY A 99 -20.39 -30.77 2.19
CA GLY A 99 -20.64 -31.01 0.77
C GLY A 99 -19.39 -31.23 -0.09
N PRO A 100 -19.55 -31.28 -1.43
CA PRO A 100 -18.47 -31.57 -2.36
C PRO A 100 -17.42 -30.45 -2.37
N PRO A 101 -16.12 -30.77 -2.53
CA PRO A 101 -15.07 -29.77 -2.64
C PRO A 101 -15.33 -28.77 -3.77
N LYS A 102 -14.98 -27.51 -3.55
CA LYS A 102 -15.03 -26.47 -4.57
C LYS A 102 -14.01 -26.78 -5.66
N VAL A 103 -14.48 -26.99 -6.89
CA VAL A 103 -13.62 -27.27 -8.05
C VAL A 103 -13.46 -26.00 -8.88
N GLU A 104 -12.23 -25.53 -9.02
CA GLU A 104 -11.91 -24.31 -9.76
C GLU A 104 -10.96 -24.65 -10.92
N ARG A 105 -11.17 -24.04 -12.10
CA ARG A 105 -10.35 -24.29 -13.28
C ARG A 105 -9.33 -23.19 -13.48
N VAL A 106 -8.07 -23.56 -13.70
CA VAL A 106 -6.99 -22.62 -14.04
C VAL A 106 -7.18 -22.15 -15.47
N VAL A 107 -7.39 -20.85 -15.66
CA VAL A 107 -7.57 -20.24 -16.98
C VAL A 107 -6.22 -19.85 -17.58
N LYS A 108 -5.40 -19.15 -16.79
CA LYS A 108 -4.12 -18.60 -17.27
C LYS A 108 -3.13 -18.43 -16.14
N ILE A 109 -1.85 -18.57 -16.45
CA ILE A 109 -0.73 -18.26 -15.54
C ILE A 109 -0.03 -17.00 -16.05
N LEU A 110 0.27 -16.09 -15.13
CA LEU A 110 0.78 -14.75 -15.40
C LEU A 110 2.03 -14.49 -14.54
N LYS A 111 3.02 -13.84 -15.13
CA LYS A 111 4.14 -13.26 -14.37
C LYS A 111 3.71 -11.91 -13.83
N ASP A 112 3.87 -11.71 -12.53
CA ASP A 112 3.52 -10.46 -11.87
C ASP A 112 4.75 -9.57 -11.65
N GLY A 113 4.55 -8.25 -11.67
CA GLY A 113 5.61 -7.27 -11.42
C GLY A 113 5.74 -6.85 -9.95
N CYS A 114 4.77 -7.17 -9.11
CA CYS A 114 4.74 -6.75 -7.71
C CYS A 114 5.27 -7.83 -6.75
N ARG A 115 5.32 -9.09 -7.18
CA ARG A 115 5.82 -10.24 -6.41
C ARG A 115 6.62 -11.19 -7.30
N THR A 116 7.44 -12.03 -6.66
CA THR A 116 8.31 -12.99 -7.34
C THR A 116 7.55 -14.21 -7.86
N ALA A 117 6.51 -14.64 -7.14
CA ALA A 117 5.68 -15.78 -7.51
C ALA A 117 4.78 -15.48 -8.71
N PHE A 118 4.49 -16.51 -9.50
CA PHE A 118 3.51 -16.44 -10.58
C PHE A 118 2.08 -16.40 -10.03
N LEU A 119 1.19 -15.75 -10.76
CA LEU A 119 -0.24 -15.71 -10.48
C LEU A 119 -0.97 -16.69 -11.40
N ALA A 120 -1.96 -17.38 -10.84
CA ALA A 120 -2.94 -18.13 -11.62
C ALA A 120 -4.28 -17.39 -11.58
N LEU A 121 -4.84 -17.13 -12.76
CA LEU A 121 -6.23 -16.73 -12.91
C LEU A 121 -7.08 -17.99 -12.89
N VAL A 122 -8.00 -18.05 -11.94
CA VAL A 122 -8.83 -19.22 -11.69
C VAL A 122 -10.29 -18.84 -11.82
N ALA A 123 -11.05 -19.70 -12.49
CA ALA A 123 -12.49 -19.56 -12.71
C ALA A 123 -13.25 -20.61 -11.88
N HIS A 124 -14.29 -20.16 -11.20
CA HIS A 124 -15.26 -21.01 -10.55
C HIS A 124 -16.64 -20.42 -10.80
N GLU A 125 -17.50 -21.19 -11.49
CA GLU A 125 -18.81 -20.71 -11.95
C GLU A 125 -18.64 -19.38 -12.70
N ASP A 126 -19.30 -18.32 -12.25
CA ASP A 126 -19.24 -16.98 -12.84
C ASP A 126 -18.17 -16.07 -12.22
N LYS A 127 -17.39 -16.59 -11.27
CA LYS A 127 -16.39 -15.81 -10.52
C LYS A 127 -14.97 -16.11 -10.99
N LEU A 128 -14.22 -15.04 -11.24
CA LEU A 128 -12.80 -15.08 -11.55
C LEU A 128 -12.00 -14.49 -10.40
N LYS A 129 -10.91 -15.16 -10.01
CA LYS A 129 -9.99 -14.64 -8.98
C LYS A 129 -8.54 -14.97 -9.29
N TYR A 130 -7.64 -14.18 -8.72
CA TYR A 130 -6.21 -14.47 -8.76
C TYR A 130 -5.80 -15.21 -7.50
N ILE A 131 -5.05 -16.29 -7.69
CA ILE A 131 -4.37 -17.00 -6.61
C ILE A 131 -2.88 -17.07 -6.93
N LEU A 132 -2.07 -17.43 -5.93
CA LEU A 132 -0.69 -17.84 -6.19
C LEU A 132 -0.67 -19.17 -6.94
N ALA A 133 0.09 -19.20 -8.03
CA ALA A 133 0.33 -20.42 -8.80
C ALA A 133 1.31 -21.34 -8.04
N THR A 134 1.07 -22.65 -8.12
CA THR A 134 2.05 -23.66 -7.66
C THR A 134 3.02 -24.01 -8.78
N GLU A 135 4.13 -24.67 -8.43
CA GLU A 135 5.27 -24.89 -9.33
C GLU A 135 4.91 -25.60 -10.65
N ASN A 136 4.06 -26.64 -10.58
CA ASN A 136 3.69 -27.47 -11.73
C ASN A 136 2.29 -27.17 -12.28
N MET A 137 1.69 -26.05 -11.88
CA MET A 137 0.36 -25.67 -12.34
C MET A 137 0.39 -25.32 -13.84
N LYS A 138 -0.62 -25.76 -14.59
CA LYS A 138 -0.79 -25.48 -16.02
C LYS A 138 -2.17 -24.90 -16.30
N PRO A 139 -2.33 -24.11 -17.39
CA PRO A 139 -3.64 -23.72 -17.88
C PRO A 139 -4.48 -24.97 -18.20
N GLY A 140 -5.71 -25.01 -17.69
CA GLY A 140 -6.62 -26.15 -17.83
C GLY A 140 -6.71 -27.05 -16.60
N ASP A 141 -5.77 -26.95 -15.65
CA ASP A 141 -5.79 -27.77 -14.44
C ASP A 141 -7.03 -27.48 -13.57
N LEU A 142 -7.52 -28.52 -12.90
CA LEU A 142 -8.61 -28.44 -11.94
C LEU A 142 -8.06 -28.48 -10.51
N ILE A 143 -8.32 -27.41 -9.76
CA ILE A 143 -7.95 -27.25 -8.36
C ILE A 143 -9.15 -27.60 -7.49
N ARG A 144 -8.94 -28.33 -6.40
CA ARG A 144 -9.98 -28.63 -5.41
C ARG A 144 -9.65 -27.93 -4.11
N THR A 145 -10.63 -27.22 -3.55
CA THR A 145 -10.54 -26.57 -2.24
C THR A 145 -11.61 -27.16 -1.33
N SER A 146 -11.20 -27.71 -0.19
CA SER A 146 -12.09 -28.31 0.81
C SER A 146 -11.65 -27.95 2.22
N CYS A 147 -12.62 -27.71 3.11
CA CYS A 147 -12.38 -27.55 4.55
C CYS A 147 -12.70 -28.83 5.35
N HIS A 148 -13.10 -29.89 4.66
CA HIS A 148 -13.50 -31.17 5.27
C HIS A 148 -12.28 -31.94 5.79
N ILE A 149 -12.32 -32.32 7.07
CA ILE A 149 -11.31 -33.15 7.72
C ILE A 149 -11.92 -34.55 7.92
N PRO A 150 -11.38 -35.60 7.26
CA PRO A 150 -11.91 -36.95 7.41
C PRO A 150 -11.68 -37.48 8.83
N ARG A 151 -12.58 -38.33 9.32
CA ARG A 151 -12.39 -39.05 10.58
C ARG A 151 -11.25 -40.06 10.42
N ILE A 152 -10.39 -40.17 11.44
CA ILE A 152 -9.40 -41.25 11.51
C ILE A 152 -10.14 -42.59 11.54
N PRO A 153 -9.80 -43.55 10.65
CA PRO A 153 -10.37 -44.88 10.65
C PRO A 153 -10.02 -45.65 11.94
#